data_AF-A0A833XCT7-F1
#
_entry.id   AF-A0A833XCT7-F1
#
_cell.length_a   1.000
_cell.length_b   1.000
_cell.length_c   1.000
_cell.angle_alpha   90.00
_cell.angle_beta   90.00
_cell.angle_gamma   90.00
#
_symmetry.space_group_name_H-M   'P 1'
#
loop_
_entity.id
_entity.type
_entity.pdbx_description
1 polymer ?
#
loop_
_entity_poly.entity_id
_entity_poly.type
_entity_poly.pdbx_seq_one_letter_code
_entity_poly.pdbx_strand_id
1 'polypeptide(L)'
;MSGTPRALSSNGVTAVDCQKQVRSWRLLRSLMEFLIPSCNCSTFIEDQDIQQQQEEENNYLQNCYNSQYAFSTSSTTIVGTIFGFRHGKVRLCIQTSYNSTNSVLLLQLAVPTTTLAREMQGSILRIALESTATRQGFSSTTAGNSCSLLSMPVWKMYCNGRKVGFAVKRQPSKADMEALRVMSADHVVVGAGVISGKELQREDELMYLRANFERVCGSANSESFHLIDQDGSSTSSTGQELISIFFFRSRWS
;
A
#
# COMPACT_ATOMS: atom_id res chain seq x y z
N MET A 1 -1.73 -66.11 -15.59
CA MET A 1 -1.80 -64.67 -15.96
C MET A 1 -2.19 -63.89 -14.72
N SER A 2 -1.41 -62.86 -14.38
CA SER A 2 -1.66 -61.72 -13.45
C SER A 2 -2.28 -62.02 -12.07
N GLY A 3 -1.70 -61.71 -10.91
CA GLY A 3 -0.79 -60.61 -10.58
C GLY A 3 -1.54 -59.39 -10.03
N THR A 4 -1.67 -59.31 -8.68
CA THR A 4 -1.72 -58.10 -7.81
C THR A 4 -2.90 -57.09 -7.90
N PRO A 5 -3.11 -56.16 -6.92
CA PRO A 5 -2.73 -56.12 -5.49
C PRO A 5 -3.82 -55.57 -4.51
N ARG A 6 -3.41 -55.54 -3.23
CA ARG A 6 -3.96 -54.92 -2.00
C ARG A 6 -4.25 -53.41 -2.05
N ALA A 7 -5.18 -53.03 -1.17
CA ALA A 7 -5.22 -51.88 -0.24
C ALA A 7 -5.09 -50.45 -0.79
N LEU A 8 -5.94 -49.53 -0.31
CA LEU A 8 -5.60 -48.64 0.82
C LEU A 8 -6.84 -47.79 1.17
N SER A 9 -7.20 -47.77 2.45
CA SER A 9 -8.00 -46.71 3.04
C SER A 9 -7.23 -45.41 2.85
N SER A 10 -7.70 -44.54 1.95
CA SER A 10 -7.13 -43.20 1.81
C SER A 10 -7.82 -42.26 2.79
N ASN A 11 -7.02 -41.86 3.77
CA ASN A 11 -7.28 -40.78 4.71
C ASN A 11 -8.09 -39.63 4.07
N GLY A 12 -9.19 -39.27 4.71
CA GLY A 12 -9.89 -38.02 4.49
C GLY A 12 -8.98 -36.87 4.90
N VAL A 13 -8.08 -36.48 4.01
CA VAL A 13 -7.41 -35.18 4.08
C VAL A 13 -8.45 -34.19 3.57
N THR A 14 -9.02 -33.41 4.47
CA THR A 14 -9.75 -32.20 4.10
C THR A 14 -8.76 -31.28 3.41
N ALA A 15 -8.73 -31.30 2.07
CA ALA A 15 -8.05 -30.30 1.29
C ALA A 15 -8.72 -28.96 1.61
N VAL A 16 -7.99 -28.07 2.28
CA VAL A 16 -8.44 -26.71 2.50
C VAL A 16 -8.31 -26.00 1.16
N ASP A 17 -9.43 -25.80 0.50
CA ASP A 17 -9.52 -24.95 -0.68
C ASP A 17 -9.26 -23.50 -0.23
N CYS A 18 -8.01 -23.06 -0.39
CA CYS A 18 -7.55 -21.73 0.02
C CYS A 18 -7.97 -20.62 -0.97
N GLN A 19 -8.91 -20.86 -1.88
CA GLN A 19 -9.43 -19.84 -2.82
C GLN A 19 -10.32 -18.75 -2.18
N LYS A 20 -10.27 -18.54 -0.87
CA LYS A 20 -11.06 -17.50 -0.21
C LYS A 20 -10.32 -16.16 -0.21
N GLN A 21 -10.57 -15.42 -1.29
CA GLN A 21 -10.42 -13.98 -1.40
C GLN A 21 -10.77 -13.26 -0.08
N VAL A 22 -9.84 -12.48 0.47
CA VAL A 22 -10.07 -11.72 1.70
C VAL A 22 -10.88 -10.49 1.33
N ARG A 23 -12.19 -10.55 1.60
CA ARG A 23 -13.14 -9.49 1.25
C ARG A 23 -13.36 -8.45 2.35
N SER A 24 -12.86 -8.73 3.55
CA SER A 24 -13.04 -7.87 4.72
C SER A 24 -11.70 -7.52 5.34
N TRP A 25 -11.46 -6.24 5.63
CA TRP A 25 -10.25 -5.82 6.32
C TRP A 25 -10.11 -6.41 7.73
N ARG A 26 -11.23 -6.73 8.39
CA ARG A 26 -11.19 -7.47 9.67
C ARG A 26 -10.51 -8.82 9.52
N LEU A 27 -10.85 -9.55 8.45
CA LEU A 27 -10.22 -10.82 8.13
C LEU A 27 -8.76 -10.64 7.71
N LEU A 28 -8.44 -9.52 7.05
CA LEU A 28 -7.07 -9.18 6.69
C LEU A 28 -6.21 -8.87 7.91
N ARG A 29 -6.73 -8.15 8.92
CA ARG A 29 -6.04 -7.96 10.20
C ARG A 29 -5.77 -9.30 10.88
N SER A 30 -6.79 -10.15 11.00
CA SER A 30 -6.60 -11.50 11.55
C SER A 30 -5.56 -12.28 10.77
N LEU A 31 -5.53 -12.20 9.44
CA LEU A 31 -4.48 -12.82 8.63
C LEU A 31 -3.10 -12.21 8.90
N MET A 32 -2.97 -10.88 8.97
CA MET A 32 -1.70 -10.23 9.30
C MET A 32 -1.17 -10.65 10.67
N GLU A 33 -2.04 -10.87 11.67
CA GLU A 33 -1.67 -11.41 12.98
C GLU A 33 -1.06 -12.82 12.87
N PHE A 34 -1.60 -13.68 12.00
CA PHE A 34 -1.01 -15.00 11.73
C PHE A 34 0.30 -14.93 10.93
N LEU A 35 0.39 -14.01 9.97
CA LEU A 35 1.52 -13.92 9.04
C LEU A 35 2.78 -13.32 9.69
N ILE A 36 2.63 -12.54 10.77
CA ILE A 36 3.73 -11.94 11.51
C ILE A 36 3.58 -12.30 12.99
N PRO A 37 4.32 -13.33 13.46
CA PRO A 37 4.37 -13.66 14.87
C PRO A 37 4.78 -12.42 15.68
N SER A 38 3.92 -11.97 16.58
CA SER A 38 4.19 -10.85 17.47
C SER A 38 5.23 -11.27 18.52
N CYS A 39 6.52 -11.15 18.22
CA CYS A 39 7.54 -11.04 19.25
C CYS A 39 7.54 -9.59 19.76
N ASN A 40 7.52 -9.41 21.09
CA ASN A 40 7.53 -8.14 21.81
C ASN A 40 8.84 -7.34 21.62
N CYS A 41 9.24 -7.10 20.37
CA CYS A 41 10.42 -6.32 20.05
C CYS A 41 10.00 -4.91 19.63
N SER A 42 10.10 -4.01 20.60
CA SER A 42 10.12 -2.55 20.54
C SER A 42 9.37 -1.92 19.37
N THR A 43 8.16 -1.45 19.65
CA THR A 43 7.64 -0.19 19.09
C THR A 43 8.77 0.82 19.03
N PHE A 44 8.83 1.59 17.94
CA PHE A 44 9.70 2.77 17.83
C PHE A 44 9.67 3.54 19.16
N ILE A 45 10.86 3.80 19.70
CA ILE A 45 11.06 4.61 20.89
C ILE A 45 10.25 5.90 20.70
N GLU A 46 9.31 6.11 21.62
CA GLU A 46 8.62 7.39 21.78
C GLU A 46 9.66 8.40 22.24
N ASP A 47 10.20 9.17 21.30
CA ASP A 47 10.81 10.45 21.65
C ASP A 47 9.66 11.39 22.02
N GLN A 48 9.46 11.53 23.33
CA GLN A 48 8.63 12.55 23.95
C GLN A 48 9.29 13.91 23.71
N ASP A 49 8.63 14.76 22.93
CA ASP A 49 8.70 16.22 23.06
C ASP A 49 7.40 16.81 22.51
N ILE A 50 6.35 16.72 23.32
CA ILE A 50 5.10 17.47 23.11
C ILE A 50 5.03 18.52 24.21
N GLN A 51 5.39 19.75 23.86
CA GLN A 51 4.77 20.98 24.37
C GLN A 51 5.39 22.19 23.65
N GLN A 52 4.63 22.82 22.74
CA GLN A 52 4.56 24.29 22.47
C GLN A 52 4.07 24.71 21.07
N GLN A 53 3.35 23.88 20.29
CA GLN A 53 2.80 24.35 18.99
C GLN A 53 1.31 24.03 18.76
N GLN A 54 0.52 23.83 19.82
CA GLN A 54 -0.90 23.44 19.70
C GLN A 54 -1.91 24.57 19.40
N GLU A 55 -1.50 25.85 19.39
CA GLU A 55 -2.45 26.95 19.14
C GLU A 55 -2.44 27.51 17.71
N GLU A 56 -1.34 27.36 16.95
CA GLU A 56 -1.27 27.88 15.58
C GLU A 56 -1.81 26.91 14.52
N GLU A 57 -1.71 25.59 14.72
CA GLU A 57 -2.10 24.59 13.71
C GLU A 57 -3.64 24.44 13.55
N ASN A 58 -4.40 24.73 14.60
CA ASN A 58 -5.87 24.63 14.58
C ASN A 58 -6.53 25.66 13.65
N ASN A 59 -5.92 26.84 13.45
CA ASN A 59 -6.46 27.87 12.55
C ASN A 59 -6.24 27.56 11.06
N TYR A 60 -5.18 26.82 10.72
CA TYR A 60 -4.92 26.41 9.33
C TYR A 60 -5.83 25.26 8.89
N LEU A 61 -6.20 24.36 9.80
CA LEU A 61 -7.14 23.28 9.51
C LEU A 61 -8.60 23.78 9.44
N GLN A 62 -8.99 24.73 10.30
CA GLN A 62 -10.36 25.28 10.32
C GLN A 62 -10.72 26.03 9.01
N ASN A 63 -9.75 26.69 8.36
CA ASN A 63 -9.98 27.44 7.12
C ASN A 63 -10.06 26.56 5.86
N CYS A 64 -9.53 25.32 5.90
CA CYS A 64 -9.67 24.37 4.79
C CYS A 64 -11.08 23.79 4.68
N TYR A 65 -11.84 23.77 5.77
CA TYR A 65 -13.22 23.24 5.79
C TYR A 65 -14.28 24.26 5.35
N ASN A 66 -13.94 25.55 5.25
CA ASN A 66 -14.88 26.61 4.86
C ASN A 66 -14.67 27.14 3.43
N SER A 67 -13.67 26.64 2.70
CA SER A 67 -13.47 27.05 1.31
C SER A 67 -14.20 26.09 0.38
N GLN A 68 -15.45 26.41 0.08
CA GLN A 68 -16.21 25.84 -1.03
C GLN A 68 -15.61 26.29 -2.36
N TYR A 69 -14.41 25.80 -2.68
CA TYR A 69 -14.00 25.69 -4.06
C TYR A 69 -14.64 24.42 -4.60
N ALA A 70 -15.65 24.58 -5.45
CA ALA A 70 -16.23 23.49 -6.23
C ALA A 70 -15.18 22.97 -7.23
N PHE A 71 -14.16 22.28 -6.74
CA PHE A 71 -13.35 21.39 -7.55
C PHE A 71 -14.17 20.13 -7.76
N SER A 72 -14.43 19.79 -9.03
CA SER A 72 -14.94 18.46 -9.37
C SER A 72 -13.89 17.44 -8.94
N THR A 73 -14.04 16.89 -7.73
CA THR A 73 -13.25 15.76 -7.26
C THR A 73 -13.68 14.57 -8.08
N SER A 74 -13.02 14.34 -9.23
CA SER A 74 -13.19 13.10 -9.96
C SER A 74 -12.52 11.99 -9.15
N SER A 75 -13.33 11.20 -8.46
CA SER A 75 -12.84 9.96 -7.86
C SER A 75 -12.85 8.85 -8.90
N THR A 76 -11.79 8.06 -8.92
CA THR A 76 -11.68 6.89 -9.81
C THR A 76 -11.17 5.72 -9.00
N THR A 77 -11.68 4.52 -9.28
CA THR A 77 -11.17 3.31 -8.65
C THR A 77 -9.90 2.87 -9.35
N ILE A 78 -8.86 2.58 -8.57
CA ILE A 78 -7.56 2.11 -9.05
C ILE A 78 -7.13 0.86 -8.28
N VAL A 79 -6.22 0.08 -8.85
CA VAL A 79 -5.65 -1.10 -8.17
C VAL A 79 -4.34 -0.71 -7.52
N GLY A 80 -4.24 -0.93 -6.21
CA GLY A 80 -3.02 -0.78 -5.44
C GLY A 80 -2.52 -2.15 -4.98
N THR A 81 -1.23 -2.41 -5.20
CA THR A 81 -0.56 -3.62 -4.72
C THR A 81 0.61 -3.22 -3.84
N ILE A 82 0.54 -3.56 -2.55
CA ILE A 82 1.63 -3.43 -1.59
C ILE A 82 2.25 -4.81 -1.41
N PHE A 83 3.52 -4.98 -1.73
CA PHE A 83 4.17 -6.29 -1.66
C PHE A 83 5.64 -6.20 -1.28
N GLY A 84 6.20 -7.25 -0.72
CA GLY A 84 7.60 -7.30 -0.37
C GLY A 84 7.99 -8.65 0.20
N PHE A 85 9.25 -9.03 -0.01
CA PHE A 85 9.80 -10.20 0.67
C PHE A 85 9.85 -9.93 2.17
N ARG A 86 9.66 -10.97 2.98
CA ARG A 86 9.57 -10.86 4.44
C ARG A 86 10.74 -10.08 5.05
N HIS A 87 11.96 -10.37 4.60
CA HIS A 87 13.19 -9.71 5.04
C HIS A 87 13.63 -8.56 4.12
N GLY A 88 12.71 -8.07 3.29
CA GLY A 88 12.96 -7.06 2.27
C GLY A 88 12.34 -5.69 2.57
N LYS A 89 12.43 -4.82 1.55
CA LYS A 89 11.75 -3.52 1.50
C LYS A 89 10.41 -3.66 0.78
N VAL A 90 9.44 -2.87 1.21
CA VAL A 90 8.12 -2.82 0.58
C VAL A 90 8.19 -2.19 -0.82
N ARG A 91 7.35 -2.71 -1.70
CA ARG A 91 6.99 -2.15 -3.00
C ARG A 91 5.54 -1.72 -2.98
N LEU A 92 5.28 -0.52 -3.47
CA LEU A 92 3.93 -0.04 -3.75
C LEU A 92 3.77 0.11 -5.26
N CYS A 93 2.87 -0.66 -5.85
CA CYS A 93 2.51 -0.58 -7.26
C CYS A 93 1.09 -0.04 -7.40
N ILE A 94 0.89 0.89 -8.32
CA ILE A 94 -0.42 1.45 -8.68
C ILE A 94 -0.70 1.12 -10.15
N GLN A 95 -1.83 0.49 -10.42
CA GLN A 95 -2.26 0.04 -11.74
C GLN A 95 -3.68 0.51 -12.03
N THR A 96 -3.97 0.95 -13.25
CA THR A 96 -5.31 1.35 -13.67
C THR A 96 -6.34 0.21 -13.62
N SER A 97 -5.90 -1.04 -13.81
CA SER A 97 -6.74 -2.23 -13.71
C SER A 97 -5.90 -3.46 -13.38
N TYR A 98 -6.57 -4.54 -12.95
CA TYR A 98 -5.93 -5.80 -12.55
C TYR A 98 -5.09 -6.47 -13.65
N ASN A 99 -5.47 -6.27 -14.90
CA ASN A 99 -4.84 -6.88 -16.07
C ASN A 99 -3.92 -5.90 -16.81
N SER A 100 -3.74 -4.68 -16.30
CA SER A 100 -2.87 -3.70 -16.94
C SER A 100 -1.41 -4.09 -16.77
N THR A 101 -0.73 -4.30 -17.89
CA THR A 101 0.74 -4.48 -17.96
C THR A 101 1.49 -3.17 -17.69
N ASN A 102 0.80 -2.02 -17.75
CA ASN A 102 1.38 -0.71 -17.50
C ASN A 102 1.11 -0.28 -16.05
N SER A 103 2.12 -0.43 -15.18
CA SER A 103 2.11 0.18 -13.84
C SER A 103 2.21 1.70 -13.97
N VAL A 104 1.26 2.42 -13.38
CA VAL A 104 1.28 3.89 -13.32
C VAL A 104 2.42 4.36 -12.43
N LEU A 105 2.69 3.61 -11.36
CA LEU A 105 3.73 3.89 -10.38
C LEU A 105 4.26 2.61 -9.76
N LEU A 106 5.58 2.52 -9.59
CA LEU A 106 6.22 1.53 -8.72
C LEU A 106 7.20 2.25 -7.80
N LEU A 107 6.94 2.21 -6.49
CA LEU A 107 7.80 2.75 -5.46
C LEU A 107 8.48 1.64 -4.68
N GLN A 108 9.74 1.84 -4.35
CA GLN A 108 10.38 1.19 -3.22
C GLN A 108 10.23 2.10 -1.99
N LEU A 109 9.57 1.60 -0.93
CA LEU A 109 9.38 2.35 0.30
C LEU A 109 10.61 2.22 1.23
N ALA A 110 10.75 3.16 2.15
CA ALA A 110 11.84 3.17 3.13
C ALA A 110 11.69 2.05 4.19
N VAL A 111 10.45 1.67 4.49
CA VAL A 111 10.09 0.73 5.56
C VAL A 111 10.35 -0.73 5.16
N PRO A 112 10.86 -1.57 6.09
CA PRO A 112 10.87 -3.02 5.92
C PRO A 112 9.45 -3.60 5.82
N THR A 113 9.31 -4.74 5.15
CA THR A 113 8.02 -5.41 4.94
C THR A 113 7.34 -5.78 6.27
N THR A 114 8.07 -6.42 7.17
CA THR A 114 7.55 -6.81 8.50
C THR A 114 7.14 -5.63 9.35
N THR A 115 7.88 -4.51 9.29
CA THR A 115 7.53 -3.28 10.00
C THR A 115 6.22 -2.69 9.49
N LEU A 116 6.06 -2.56 8.16
CA LEU A 116 4.82 -2.01 7.60
C LEU A 116 3.63 -2.90 7.90
N ALA A 117 3.79 -4.21 7.75
CA ALA A 117 2.72 -5.15 8.01
C ALA A 117 2.32 -5.21 9.49
N ARG A 118 3.24 -4.95 10.43
CA ARG A 118 2.89 -4.70 11.84
C ARG A 118 2.05 -3.43 12.01
N GLU A 119 2.40 -2.33 11.34
CA GLU A 119 1.58 -1.11 11.36
C GLU A 119 0.19 -1.36 10.76
N MET A 120 0.08 -2.24 9.75
CA MET A 120 -1.21 -2.67 9.16
C MET A 120 -2.07 -3.52 10.11
N GLN A 121 -1.49 -4.18 11.12
CA GLN A 121 -2.28 -4.84 12.17
C GLN A 121 -3.01 -3.81 13.05
N GLY A 122 -2.49 -2.58 13.11
CA GLY A 122 -3.13 -1.46 13.78
C GLY A 122 -4.48 -1.07 13.17
N SER A 123 -5.16 -0.11 13.79
CA SER A 123 -6.47 0.34 13.31
C SER A 123 -6.37 1.14 12.00
N ILE A 124 -5.31 1.93 11.83
CA ILE A 124 -5.16 2.90 10.74
C ILE A 124 -3.69 2.94 10.29
N LEU A 125 -3.47 2.92 8.97
CA LEU A 125 -2.18 3.18 8.36
C LEU A 125 -2.26 4.40 7.43
N ARG A 126 -1.51 5.45 7.77
CA ARG A 126 -1.36 6.66 6.94
C ARG A 126 0.07 6.76 6.42
N ILE A 127 0.22 6.69 5.10
CA ILE A 127 1.49 6.92 4.42
C ILE A 127 1.41 8.29 3.75
N ALA A 128 2.36 9.18 4.05
CA ALA A 128 2.47 10.48 3.40
C ALA A 128 3.78 10.55 2.61
N LEU A 129 3.70 11.00 1.36
CA LEU A 129 4.80 11.07 0.41
C LEU A 129 4.95 12.53 -0.06
N GLU A 130 5.87 13.22 0.58
CA GLU A 130 6.17 14.63 0.33
C GLU A 130 7.27 14.75 -0.72
N SER A 131 6.99 15.44 -1.82
CA SER A 131 8.00 15.87 -2.77
C SER A 131 8.28 17.36 -2.55
N THR A 132 9.53 17.72 -2.26
CA THR A 132 9.96 19.11 -2.37
C THR A 132 10.11 19.43 -3.84
N ALA A 133 9.25 20.29 -4.38
CA ALA A 133 9.42 20.77 -5.75
C ALA A 133 10.76 21.53 -5.82
N THR A 134 11.80 20.93 -6.40
CA THR A 134 13.02 21.66 -6.70
C THR A 134 12.67 22.68 -7.78
N ARG A 135 12.67 23.97 -7.43
CA ARG A 135 12.55 25.05 -8.43
C ARG A 135 13.70 25.03 -9.45
N GLN A 136 14.73 24.21 -9.23
CA GLN A 136 15.91 24.05 -10.07
C GLN A 136 16.27 22.56 -10.13
N GLY A 137 16.04 21.88 -11.26
CA GLY A 137 16.56 20.52 -11.45
C GLY A 137 15.98 19.74 -12.62
N PHE A 138 14.70 19.95 -12.95
CA PHE A 138 14.14 19.54 -14.25
C PHE A 138 13.91 20.79 -15.10
N SER A 139 15.01 21.44 -15.46
CA SER A 139 15.04 22.36 -16.60
C SER A 139 14.88 21.54 -17.87
N SER A 140 13.67 21.04 -18.15
CA SER A 140 13.28 20.83 -19.54
C SER A 140 13.18 22.22 -20.14
N THR A 141 13.95 22.44 -21.20
CA THR A 141 14.03 23.64 -22.05
C THR A 141 12.72 23.96 -22.79
N THR A 142 11.58 23.68 -22.18
CA THR A 142 10.24 23.98 -22.64
C THR A 142 9.45 24.49 -21.44
N ALA A 143 9.35 25.81 -21.37
CA ALA A 143 8.46 26.50 -20.45
C ALA A 143 7.04 25.92 -20.59
N GLY A 144 6.54 25.23 -19.56
CA GLY A 144 5.13 24.87 -19.48
C GLY A 144 4.75 23.56 -18.80
N ASN A 145 5.64 22.56 -18.69
CA ASN A 145 5.23 21.25 -18.15
C ASN A 145 5.57 21.11 -16.66
N SER A 146 4.63 21.45 -15.79
CA SER A 146 4.63 20.93 -14.42
C SER A 146 4.61 19.40 -14.48
N CYS A 147 5.73 18.74 -14.19
CA CYS A 147 5.77 17.27 -14.14
C CYS A 147 4.65 16.75 -13.23
N SER A 148 3.94 15.70 -13.65
CA SER A 148 2.87 15.08 -12.85
C SER A 148 3.37 14.69 -11.45
N LEU A 149 2.53 14.78 -10.42
CA LEU A 149 2.91 14.46 -9.03
C LEU A 149 3.49 13.04 -8.90
N LEU A 150 2.85 12.05 -9.53
CA LEU A 150 3.32 10.65 -9.53
C LEU A 150 4.55 10.41 -10.43
N SER A 151 4.99 11.42 -11.19
CA SER A 151 6.21 11.33 -12.01
C SER A 151 7.46 11.73 -11.26
N MET A 152 7.36 12.18 -10.00
CA MET A 152 8.54 12.51 -9.20
C MET A 152 9.41 11.27 -8.98
N PRO A 153 10.74 11.43 -8.88
CA PRO A 153 11.64 10.30 -8.71
C PRO A 153 11.76 9.84 -7.25
N VAL A 154 11.59 10.77 -6.29
CA VAL A 154 11.83 10.55 -4.87
C VAL A 154 10.84 11.37 -4.04
N TRP A 155 10.41 10.81 -2.92
CA TRP A 155 9.59 11.48 -1.90
C TRP A 155 10.17 11.24 -0.52
N LYS A 156 10.11 12.24 0.36
CA LYS A 156 10.22 12.00 1.81
C LYS A 156 8.98 11.21 2.22
N MET A 157 9.19 10.13 2.96
CA MET A 157 8.14 9.24 3.39
C MET A 157 7.87 9.41 4.87
N TYR A 158 6.60 9.56 5.21
CA TYR A 158 6.08 9.55 6.57
C TYR A 158 5.13 8.36 6.74
N CYS A 159 5.19 7.70 7.88
CA CYS A 159 4.29 6.62 8.27
C CYS A 159 3.68 6.98 9.62
N ASN A 160 2.34 7.12 9.66
CA ASN A 160 1.60 7.54 10.85
C ASN A 160 2.18 8.82 11.48
N GLY A 161 2.47 9.83 10.65
CA GLY A 161 3.02 11.13 11.07
C GLY A 161 4.54 11.17 11.29
N ARG A 162 5.22 10.01 11.39
CA ARG A 162 6.66 9.95 11.62
C ARG A 162 7.45 9.86 10.33
N LYS A 163 8.51 10.66 10.18
CA LYS A 163 9.43 10.55 9.02
C LYS A 163 10.21 9.24 9.10
N VAL A 164 10.03 8.37 8.11
CA VAL A 164 10.64 7.02 8.07
C VAL A 164 11.72 6.85 7.00
N GLY A 165 11.94 7.87 6.16
CA GLY A 165 13.01 7.89 5.16
C GLY A 165 12.54 8.43 3.82
N PHE A 166 12.99 7.81 2.73
CA PHE A 166 12.63 8.20 1.37
C PHE A 166 12.03 7.03 0.59
N ALA A 167 10.95 7.30 -0.15
CA ALA A 167 10.42 6.40 -1.16
C ALA A 167 10.96 6.78 -2.54
N VAL A 168 11.34 5.79 -3.34
CA VAL A 168 12.00 6.01 -4.63
C VAL A 168 11.21 5.35 -5.74
N LYS A 169 10.89 6.11 -6.79
CA LYS A 169 10.31 5.58 -8.03
C LYS A 169 11.38 4.79 -8.77
N ARG A 170 11.01 3.59 -9.22
CA ARG A 170 11.92 2.70 -9.96
C ARG A 170 11.17 2.00 -11.10
N GLN A 171 11.93 1.53 -12.07
CA GLN A 171 11.39 0.59 -13.07
C GLN A 171 11.19 -0.80 -12.43
N PRO A 172 10.17 -1.56 -12.86
CA PRO A 172 9.99 -2.94 -12.42
C PRO A 172 11.19 -3.81 -12.79
N SER A 173 11.77 -4.49 -11.81
CA SER A 173 12.78 -5.52 -12.04
C SER A 173 12.13 -6.84 -12.45
N LYS A 174 12.94 -7.81 -12.92
CA LYS A 174 12.46 -9.18 -13.21
C LYS A 174 11.73 -9.80 -12.01
N ALA A 175 12.22 -9.56 -10.79
CA ALA A 175 11.59 -10.06 -9.58
C ALA A 175 10.24 -9.36 -9.28
N ASP A 176 10.14 -8.06 -9.56
CA ASP A 176 8.89 -7.31 -9.38
C ASP A 176 7.84 -7.80 -10.38
N MET A 177 8.24 -8.02 -11.65
CA MET A 177 7.36 -8.56 -12.69
C MET A 177 6.89 -9.98 -12.37
N GLU A 178 7.77 -10.85 -11.89
CA GLU A 178 7.40 -12.21 -11.51
C GLU A 178 6.43 -12.23 -10.32
N ALA A 179 6.69 -11.43 -9.28
CA ALA A 179 5.78 -11.28 -8.15
C ALA A 179 4.38 -10.82 -8.60
N LEU A 180 4.31 -9.77 -9.44
CA LEU A 180 3.05 -9.26 -9.98
C LEU A 180 2.35 -10.28 -10.89
N ARG A 181 3.12 -11.09 -11.64
CA ARG A 181 2.60 -12.16 -12.50
C ARG A 181 1.94 -13.26 -11.68
N VAL A 182 2.60 -13.77 -10.63
CA VAL A 182 2.04 -14.81 -9.76
C VAL A 182 0.74 -14.32 -9.11
N MET A 183 0.74 -13.12 -8.52
CA MET A 183 -0.48 -12.53 -7.95
C MET A 183 -1.61 -12.35 -8.98
N SER A 184 -1.28 -12.13 -10.26
CA SER A 184 -2.28 -11.99 -11.31
C SER A 184 -2.76 -13.34 -11.87
N ALA A 185 -1.90 -14.35 -11.90
CA ALA A 185 -2.21 -15.70 -12.34
C ALA A 185 -3.15 -16.43 -11.37
N ASP A 186 -3.00 -16.17 -10.06
CA ASP A 186 -3.86 -16.72 -9.01
C ASP A 186 -5.27 -16.08 -8.97
N HIS A 187 -5.62 -15.27 -9.97
CA HIS A 187 -6.86 -14.49 -10.02
C HIS A 187 -7.11 -13.65 -8.76
N VAL A 188 -6.03 -13.21 -8.08
CA VAL A 188 -6.16 -12.34 -6.92
C VAL A 188 -6.59 -10.96 -7.43
N VAL A 189 -7.88 -10.70 -7.32
CA VAL A 189 -8.46 -9.38 -7.56
C VAL A 189 -8.24 -8.55 -6.30
N VAL A 190 -8.77 -8.98 -5.15
CA VAL A 190 -8.52 -8.28 -3.86
C VAL A 190 -8.16 -9.29 -2.77
N GLY A 191 -7.12 -9.02 -2.00
CA GLY A 191 -6.75 -9.84 -0.85
C GLY A 191 -5.34 -9.56 -0.35
N ALA A 192 -5.00 -10.16 0.78
CA ALA A 192 -3.62 -10.24 1.25
C ALA A 192 -3.24 -11.68 1.56
N GLY A 193 -1.96 -11.97 1.46
CA GLY A 193 -1.46 -13.31 1.66
C GLY A 193 0.05 -13.39 1.58
N VAL A 194 0.52 -14.63 1.55
CA VAL A 194 1.93 -14.98 1.39
C VAL A 194 2.08 -15.95 0.24
N ILE A 195 2.99 -15.64 -0.68
CA ILE A 195 3.44 -16.52 -1.75
C ILE A 195 4.74 -17.17 -1.28
N SER A 196 4.81 -18.49 -1.37
CA SER A 196 5.98 -19.24 -0.92
C SER A 196 7.22 -18.87 -1.72
N GLY A 197 8.39 -18.83 -1.07
CA GLY A 197 9.64 -18.57 -1.78
C GLY A 197 9.88 -19.57 -2.91
N LYS A 198 9.52 -20.85 -2.72
CA LYS A 198 9.68 -21.93 -3.71
C LYS A 198 8.98 -21.61 -5.04
N GLU A 199 7.78 -21.07 -4.98
CA GLU A 199 7.01 -20.66 -6.15
C GLU A 199 7.69 -19.53 -6.93
N LEU A 200 8.40 -18.65 -6.22
CA LEU A 200 9.18 -17.54 -6.78
C LEU A 200 10.65 -17.89 -7.03
N GLN A 201 11.04 -19.16 -6.88
CA GLN A 201 12.43 -19.63 -6.95
C GLN A 201 13.37 -18.85 -6.03
N ARG A 202 12.92 -18.59 -4.80
CA ARG A 202 13.63 -17.85 -3.74
C ARG A 202 13.51 -18.55 -2.40
N GLU A 203 14.39 -18.21 -1.48
CA GLU A 203 14.32 -18.73 -0.10
C GLU A 203 13.29 -17.99 0.74
N ASP A 204 13.18 -16.67 0.55
CA ASP A 204 12.30 -15.82 1.35
C ASP A 204 10.86 -15.78 0.79
N GLU A 205 9.91 -15.69 1.71
CA GLU A 205 8.48 -15.61 1.39
C GLU A 205 8.09 -14.19 0.96
N LEU A 206 7.14 -14.10 0.02
CA LEU A 206 6.62 -12.82 -0.45
C LEU A 206 5.28 -12.52 0.20
N MET A 207 5.21 -11.42 0.95
CA MET A 207 3.96 -10.91 1.50
C MET A 207 3.33 -9.92 0.54
N TYR A 208 2.01 -9.91 0.43
CA TYR A 208 1.31 -8.95 -0.41
C TYR A 208 -0.06 -8.55 0.14
N LEU A 209 -0.52 -7.37 -0.29
CA LEU A 209 -1.88 -6.85 -0.23
C LEU A 209 -2.19 -6.27 -1.60
N ARG A 210 -3.27 -6.71 -2.21
CA ARG A 210 -3.81 -6.18 -3.46
C ARG A 210 -5.25 -5.75 -3.23
N ALA A 211 -5.59 -4.52 -3.57
CA ALA A 211 -6.93 -4.00 -3.31
C ALA A 211 -7.33 -2.87 -4.26
N ASN A 212 -8.62 -2.54 -4.24
CA ASN A 212 -9.15 -1.33 -4.85
C ASN A 212 -8.89 -0.14 -3.93
N PHE A 213 -8.43 0.96 -4.51
CA PHE A 213 -8.29 2.24 -3.85
C PHE A 213 -9.15 3.27 -4.57
N GLU A 214 -9.83 4.11 -3.82
CA GLU A 214 -10.41 5.34 -4.30
C GLU A 214 -9.27 6.34 -4.49
N ARG A 215 -9.03 6.70 -5.74
CA ARG A 215 -8.09 7.76 -6.11
C ARG A 215 -8.83 9.09 -6.06
N VAL A 216 -8.34 10.01 -5.24
CA VAL A 216 -8.88 11.37 -5.11
C VAL A 216 -7.82 12.36 -5.57
N CYS A 217 -8.13 13.11 -6.63
CA CYS A 217 -7.28 14.18 -7.14
C CYS A 217 -7.70 15.51 -6.50
N GLY A 218 -6.95 15.96 -5.49
CA GLY A 218 -7.23 17.24 -4.83
C GLY A 218 -6.75 18.45 -5.66
N SER A 219 -5.53 18.38 -6.20
CA SER A 219 -4.99 19.40 -7.11
C SER A 219 -3.81 18.83 -7.93
N ALA A 220 -3.20 19.64 -8.81
CA ALA A 220 -1.96 19.26 -9.48
C ALA A 220 -0.79 18.91 -8.53
N ASN A 221 -0.90 19.33 -7.26
CA ASN A 221 0.12 19.13 -6.22
C ASN A 221 -0.32 18.16 -5.12
N SER A 222 -1.52 17.58 -5.18
CA SER A 222 -2.02 16.68 -4.14
C SER A 222 -2.94 15.62 -4.72
N GLU A 223 -2.65 14.37 -4.37
CA GLU A 223 -3.38 13.20 -4.79
C GLU A 223 -3.37 12.16 -3.66
N SER A 224 -4.49 11.50 -3.41
CA SER A 224 -4.60 10.49 -2.37
C SER A 224 -5.26 9.21 -2.87
N PHE A 225 -4.93 8.11 -2.19
CA PHE A 225 -5.44 6.78 -2.46
C PHE A 225 -5.97 6.19 -1.16
N HIS A 226 -7.27 5.95 -1.09
CA HIS A 226 -7.95 5.43 0.09
C HIS A 226 -8.43 4.02 -0.18
N LEU A 227 -8.09 3.06 0.69
CA LEU A 227 -8.54 1.68 0.55
C LEU A 227 -10.07 1.62 0.53
N ILE A 228 -10.64 0.98 -0.48
CA ILE A 228 -12.08 0.71 -0.56
C ILE A 228 -12.35 -0.62 0.13
N ASP A 229 -13.16 -0.59 1.19
CA ASP A 229 -13.65 -1.81 1.83
C ASP A 229 -14.73 -2.47 0.96
N GLN A 230 -14.63 -3.79 0.73
CA GLN A 230 -15.56 -4.50 -0.15
C GLN A 230 -16.85 -4.96 0.54
N ASP A 231 -16.96 -4.83 1.86
CA ASP A 231 -18.13 -5.31 2.61
C ASP A 231 -19.40 -4.48 2.39
N GLY A 232 -19.34 -3.36 1.66
CA GLY A 232 -20.52 -2.64 1.16
C GLY A 232 -21.52 -2.16 2.22
N SER A 233 -21.22 -2.31 3.53
CA SER A 233 -22.06 -1.79 4.59
C SER A 233 -21.87 -0.29 4.68
N SER A 234 -22.67 0.43 3.89
CA SER A 234 -22.83 1.88 3.88
C SER A 234 -23.40 2.47 5.19
N THR A 235 -23.25 1.78 6.32
CA THR A 235 -23.80 2.15 7.62
C THR A 235 -22.82 1.86 8.76
N SER A 236 -21.70 2.57 8.76
CA SER A 236 -21.23 3.16 10.02
C SER A 236 -20.55 4.48 9.71
N SER A 237 -21.12 5.55 10.25
CA SER A 237 -20.57 6.91 10.34
C SER A 237 -19.35 6.96 11.27
N THR A 238 -18.42 6.03 11.06
CA THR A 238 -17.11 6.00 11.69
C THR A 238 -16.15 5.57 10.58
N GLY A 239 -15.76 6.56 9.77
CA GLY A 239 -14.83 6.40 8.66
C GLY A 239 -13.51 5.82 9.13
N GLN A 240 -13.42 4.50 9.15
CA GLN A 240 -12.15 3.82 9.30
C GLN A 240 -11.43 3.99 7.97
N GLU A 241 -10.67 5.08 7.85
CA GLU A 241 -9.65 5.25 6.83
C GLU A 241 -8.55 4.19 7.07
N LEU A 242 -8.76 2.96 6.60
CA LEU A 242 -7.95 1.80 6.97
C LEU A 242 -6.50 1.92 6.48
N ILE A 243 -6.35 2.17 5.19
CA ILE A 243 -5.07 2.52 4.57
C ILE A 243 -5.32 3.74 3.69
N SER A 244 -4.59 4.81 3.98
CA SER A 244 -4.58 6.00 3.14
C SER A 244 -3.15 6.38 2.75
N ILE A 245 -2.94 6.64 1.47
CA ILE A 245 -1.65 7.01 0.90
C ILE A 245 -1.80 8.39 0.27
N PHE A 246 -1.05 9.35 0.76
CA PHE A 246 -1.09 10.74 0.32
C PHE A 246 0.17 11.09 -0.43
N PHE A 247 0.04 11.66 -1.61
CA PHE A 247 1.11 12.31 -2.34
C PHE A 247 0.87 13.81 -2.30
N PHE A 248 1.90 14.59 -1.99
CA PHE A 248 1.79 16.04 -2.05
C PHE A 248 3.13 16.72 -2.31
N ARG A 249 3.06 17.94 -2.84
CA ARG A 249 4.22 18.85 -2.92
C ARG A 249 4.12 19.91 -1.85
N SER A 250 5.15 20.01 -1.00
CA SER A 250 5.28 21.13 -0.09
C SER A 250 5.51 22.41 -0.89
N ARG A 251 4.72 23.45 -0.62
CA ARG A 251 5.02 24.80 -1.07
C ARG A 251 6.07 25.35 -0.13
N TRP A 252 7.14 25.92 -0.70
CA TRP A 252 8.11 26.68 0.07
C TRP A 252 7.37 27.86 0.73
N SER A 253 7.31 27.86 2.06
CA SER A 253 6.96 29.03 2.87
C SER A 253 8.20 29.88 3.10
#